data_AF-A0A9J6GAZ7-F1
#
_entry.id   AF-A0A9J6GAZ7-F1
#
_cell.length_a   1.000
_cell.length_b   1.000
_cell.length_c   1.000
_cell.angle_alpha   90.00
_cell.angle_beta   90.00
_cell.angle_gamma   90.00
#
_symmetry.space_group_name_H-M   'P 1'
#
loop_
_entity.id
_entity.type
_entity.pdbx_description
1 polymer ?
#
loop_
_entity_poly.entity_id
_entity_poly.type
_entity_poly.pdbx_seq_one_letter_code
_entity_poly.pdbx_strand_id
1 'polypeptide(L)'
;MLGGFEEDMDIFLKSLGTTAETGEEVDMMLKSEQLTMDYVVRGSFGLEERFQGKPDHPFLRVAKSVFHGVMKGPFHWIARKLEFYLWWQLKWPT
;
A
#
# COMPACT_ATOMS: atom_id res chain seq x y z
N MET A 1 -1.27 -16.16 12.33
CA MET A 1 -0.82 -15.68 10.99
C MET A 1 -1.82 -14.75 10.32
N LEU A 2 -3.13 -15.02 10.29
CA LEU A 2 -4.12 -14.14 9.64
C LEU A 2 -4.55 -12.90 10.45
N GLY A 3 -4.58 -12.97 11.79
CA GLY A 3 -5.10 -11.87 12.61
C GLY A 3 -4.30 -10.55 12.57
N GLY A 4 -3.00 -10.60 12.28
CA GLY A 4 -2.20 -9.37 12.12
C GLY A 4 -2.46 -8.65 10.78
N PHE A 5 -2.79 -9.41 9.73
CA PHE A 5 -3.06 -8.85 8.41
C PHE A 5 -4.41 -8.11 8.36
N GLU A 6 -5.41 -8.63 9.06
CA GLU A 6 -6.73 -7.97 9.18
C GLU A 6 -6.59 -6.59 9.85
N GLU A 7 -5.81 -6.49 10.93
CA GLU A 7 -5.51 -5.22 11.58
C GLU A 7 -4.76 -4.25 10.64
N ASP A 8 -3.76 -4.73 9.91
CA ASP A 8 -2.99 -3.90 8.98
C ASP A 8 -3.88 -3.39 7.82
N MET A 9 -4.85 -4.18 7.37
CA MET A 9 -5.84 -3.80 6.36
C MET A 9 -6.87 -2.80 6.87
N ASP A 10 -7.34 -2.94 8.11
CA ASP A 10 -8.27 -1.97 8.73
C ASP A 10 -7.64 -0.58 8.82
N ILE A 11 -6.36 -0.51 9.21
CA ILE A 11 -5.59 0.74 9.27
C ILE A 11 -5.47 1.35 7.86
N PHE A 12 -5.19 0.50 6.86
CA PHE A 12 -5.06 0.93 5.49
C PHE A 12 -6.36 1.52 4.94
N LEU A 13 -7.47 0.80 5.10
CA LEU A 13 -8.80 1.25 4.66
C LEU A 13 -9.23 2.52 5.38
N LYS A 14 -8.94 2.64 6.67
CA LYS A 14 -9.21 3.87 7.43
C LYS A 14 -8.41 5.05 6.89
N SER A 15 -7.12 4.86 6.58
CA SER A 15 -6.30 5.90 5.97
C SER A 15 -6.81 6.32 4.58
N LEU A 16 -7.28 5.36 3.77
CA LEU A 16 -7.87 5.66 2.46
C LEU A 16 -9.20 6.39 2.61
N GLY A 17 -10.05 6.00 3.56
CA GLY A 17 -11.31 6.68 3.85
C GLY A 17 -11.10 8.15 4.22
N THR A 18 -10.17 8.43 5.14
CA THR A 18 -9.82 9.81 5.49
C THR A 18 -9.28 10.61 4.30
N THR A 19 -8.49 9.97 3.44
CA THR A 19 -7.96 10.63 2.23
C THR A 19 -9.06 10.90 1.19
N ALA A 20 -10.00 9.97 1.02
CA ALA A 20 -11.10 10.13 0.08
C ALA A 20 -12.01 11.31 0.45
N GLU A 21 -12.14 11.62 1.73
CA GLU A 21 -12.87 12.80 2.23
C GLU A 21 -12.18 14.12 1.91
N THR A 22 -10.85 14.16 1.77
CA THR A 22 -10.10 15.39 1.45
C THR A 22 -10.11 15.71 -0.04
N GLY A 23 -10.34 14.71 -0.90
CA GLY A 23 -10.27 14.85 -2.35
C GLY A 23 -8.84 15.05 -2.88
N GLU A 24 -7.82 14.86 -2.03
CA GLU A 24 -6.42 15.01 -2.41
C GLU A 24 -5.91 13.80 -3.19
N GLU A 25 -5.03 14.05 -4.16
CA GLU A 25 -4.35 12.99 -4.88
C GLU A 25 -3.33 12.30 -3.96
N VAL A 26 -3.34 10.97 -3.96
CA VAL A 26 -2.44 10.17 -3.12
C VAL A 26 -1.69 9.13 -3.93
N ASP A 27 -0.40 9.01 -3.62
CA ASP A 27 0.47 7.97 -4.12
C ASP A 27 0.06 6.59 -3.54
N MET A 28 -0.77 5.88 -4.30
CA MET A 28 -1.24 4.53 -3.96
C MET A 28 -0.14 3.49 -3.94
N MET A 29 0.96 3.72 -4.65
CA MET A 29 2.13 2.84 -4.61
C MET A 29 2.80 2.95 -3.24
N LEU A 30 3.05 4.17 -2.78
CA LEU A 30 3.62 4.41 -1.44
C LEU A 30 2.74 3.84 -0.32
N LYS A 31 1.42 4.01 -0.40
CA LYS A 31 0.47 3.44 0.58
C LYS A 31 0.52 1.90 0.59
N SER A 32 0.57 1.28 -0.58
CA SER A 32 0.62 -0.19 -0.73
C SER A 32 1.97 -0.77 -0.27
N GLU A 33 3.05 -0.05 -0.52
CA GLU A 33 4.41 -0.37 -0.05
C GLU A 33 4.50 -0.37 1.48
N GLN A 34 3.87 0.60 2.14
CA GLN A 34 3.78 0.67 3.60
C GLN A 34 3.01 -0.54 4.18
N LEU A 35 1.84 -0.85 3.62
CA LEU A 35 1.04 -2.03 4.02
C LEU A 35 1.81 -3.34 3.81
N THR A 36 2.51 -3.46 2.68
CA THR A 36 3.32 -4.65 2.38
C THR A 36 4.43 -4.82 3.43
N MET A 37 5.05 -3.73 3.86
CA MET A 37 6.06 -3.78 4.90
C MET A 37 5.48 -4.15 6.27
N ASP A 38 4.32 -3.63 6.66
CA ASP A 38 3.64 -4.04 7.92
C ASP A 38 3.44 -5.56 7.95
N TYR A 39 2.93 -6.13 6.85
CA TYR A 39 2.71 -7.56 6.75
C TYR A 39 4.01 -8.38 6.70
N VAL A 40 4.96 -8.00 5.84
CA VAL A 40 6.22 -8.75 5.63
C VAL A 40 7.10 -8.71 6.87
N VAL A 41 7.22 -7.56 7.52
CA VAL A 41 8.09 -7.37 8.68
C VAL A 41 7.56 -8.14 9.89
N ARG A 42 6.24 -8.08 10.13
CA ARG A 42 5.61 -8.87 11.20
C ARG A 42 5.61 -10.36 10.89
N GLY A 43 5.28 -10.76 9.66
CA GLY A 43 5.19 -12.16 9.25
C GLY A 43 6.52 -12.89 9.09
N SER A 44 7.57 -12.19 8.63
CA SER A 44 8.87 -12.80 8.31
C SER A 44 9.91 -12.61 9.41
N PHE A 45 9.86 -11.48 10.12
CA PHE A 45 10.88 -11.11 11.12
C PHE A 45 10.33 -11.03 12.55
N GLY A 46 9.00 -11.13 12.74
CA GLY A 46 8.37 -11.04 14.06
C GLY A 46 8.45 -9.65 14.69
N LEU A 47 8.73 -8.63 13.89
CA LEU A 47 8.85 -7.24 14.35
C LEU A 47 7.47 -6.56 14.33
N GLU A 48 7.09 -5.91 15.42
CA GLU A 48 5.83 -5.18 15.57
C GLU A 48 5.93 -3.70 15.12
N GLU A 49 6.86 -3.40 14.21
CA GLU A 49 7.02 -2.04 13.66
C GLU A 49 5.88 -1.70 12.70
N ARG A 50 5.43 -0.43 12.71
CA ARG A 50 4.40 0.09 11.82
C ARG A 50 4.97 1.10 10.83
N PHE A 51 4.72 0.88 9.55
CA PHE A 51 5.20 1.64 8.40
C PHE A 51 4.10 2.49 7.75
N GLN A 52 2.83 2.08 7.85
CA GLN A 52 1.70 2.92 7.43
C GLN A 52 1.71 4.28 8.12
N GLY A 53 1.67 5.34 7.31
CA GLY A 53 1.78 6.73 7.79
C GLY A 53 3.22 7.20 8.08
N LYS A 54 4.23 6.35 7.88
CA LYS A 54 5.66 6.70 8.07
C LYS A 54 6.45 6.57 6.75
N PRO A 55 6.25 7.48 5.78
CA PRO A 55 6.90 7.38 4.47
C PRO A 55 8.44 7.47 4.50
N ASP A 56 8.99 8.18 5.50
CA ASP A 56 10.44 8.37 5.64
C ASP A 56 11.12 7.31 6.50
N HIS A 57 10.43 6.20 6.83
CA HIS A 57 10.99 5.18 7.70
C HIS A 57 12.25 4.55 7.07
N PRO A 58 13.39 4.47 7.78
CA PRO A 58 14.66 4.00 7.22
C PRO A 58 14.55 2.60 6.60
N PHE A 59 13.84 1.69 7.28
CA PHE A 59 13.58 0.35 6.76
C PHE A 59 12.72 0.34 5.50
N LEU A 60 11.75 1.25 5.36
CA LEU A 60 10.94 1.35 4.14
C LEU A 60 11.82 1.79 2.97
N ARG A 61 12.72 2.75 3.20
CA ARG A 61 13.67 3.24 2.19
C ARG A 61 14.68 2.16 1.78
N VAL A 62 15.20 1.39 2.75
CA VAL A 62 16.09 0.26 2.49
C VAL A 62 15.34 -0.87 1.77
N ALA A 63 14.12 -1.20 2.19
CA ALA A 63 13.32 -2.23 1.56
C ALA A 63 13.00 -1.90 0.10
N LYS A 64 12.70 -0.64 -0.24
CA LYS A 64 12.56 -0.20 -1.63
C LYS A 64 13.81 -0.45 -2.47
N SER A 65 15.00 -0.23 -1.88
CA SER A 65 16.28 -0.42 -2.57
C SER A 65 16.66 -1.90 -2.76
N VAL A 66 16.30 -2.76 -1.79
CA VAL A 66 16.68 -4.19 -1.77
C VAL A 66 15.63 -5.07 -2.43
N PHE A 67 14.35 -4.72 -2.30
CA PHE A 67 13.20 -5.51 -2.75
C PHE A 67 12.39 -4.82 -3.85
N HIS A 68 13.08 -4.25 -4.84
CA HIS A 68 12.48 -3.51 -5.96
C HIS A 68 11.35 -4.28 -6.69
N GLY A 69 11.40 -5.63 -6.69
CA GLY A 69 10.38 -6.50 -7.28
C GLY A 69 9.22 -6.88 -6.36
N VAL A 70 9.44 -6.99 -5.05
CA VAL A 70 8.39 -7.34 -4.06
C VAL A 70 7.47 -6.14 -3.80
N MET A 71 8.04 -4.94 -3.79
CA MET A 71 7.30 -3.67 -3.72
C MET A 71 6.51 -3.36 -5.01
N LYS A 72 6.82 -4.07 -6.10
CA LYS A 72 6.04 -4.13 -7.35
C LYS A 72 5.15 -5.39 -7.45
N GLY A 73 4.90 -6.07 -6.33
CA GLY A 73 4.12 -7.31 -6.23
C GLY A 73 2.62 -7.12 -6.50
N PRO A 74 1.74 -8.08 -6.12
CA PRO A 74 0.33 -8.14 -6.55
C PRO A 74 -0.46 -6.84 -6.36
N PHE A 75 -0.12 -6.01 -5.36
CA PHE A 75 -0.72 -4.69 -5.16
C PHE A 75 -0.35 -3.65 -6.25
N HIS A 76 0.86 -3.69 -6.82
CA HIS A 76 1.22 -2.92 -8.02
C HIS A 76 0.41 -3.39 -9.23
N TRP A 77 0.08 -4.68 -9.30
CA TRP A 77 -0.77 -5.27 -10.34
C TRP A 77 -2.24 -4.82 -10.20
N ILE A 78 -2.75 -4.79 -8.96
CA ILE A 78 -4.09 -4.29 -8.62
C ILE A 78 -4.18 -2.77 -8.88
N ALA A 79 -3.17 -1.98 -8.48
CA ALA A 79 -3.12 -0.56 -8.74
C ALA A 79 -3.09 -0.24 -10.24
N ARG A 80 -2.29 -0.97 -11.04
CA ARG A 80 -2.26 -0.82 -12.50
C ARG A 80 -3.58 -1.23 -13.16
N LYS A 81 -4.30 -2.22 -12.61
CA LYS A 81 -5.66 -2.59 -13.05
C LYS A 81 -6.68 -1.48 -12.75
N LEU A 82 -6.62 -0.87 -11.57
CA LEU A 82 -7.48 0.25 -11.19
C LEU A 82 -7.21 1.50 -12.03
N GLU A 83 -5.94 1.83 -12.26
CA GLU A 83 -5.52 2.93 -13.14
C GLU A 83 -6.01 2.73 -14.58
N PHE A 84 -5.86 1.52 -15.13
CA PHE A 84 -6.41 1.16 -16.45
C PHE A 84 -7.94 1.22 -16.50
N TYR A 85 -8.62 0.79 -15.43
CA TYR A 85 -10.08 0.82 -15.33
C TYR A 85 -10.63 2.25 -15.30
N LEU A 86 -10.00 3.12 -14.51
CA LEU A 86 -10.32 4.55 -14.45
C LEU A 86 -10.04 5.25 -15.79
N TRP A 87 -8.91 4.93 -16.43
CA TRP A 87 -8.60 5.44 -17.77
C TRP A 87 -9.62 5.01 -18.83
N TRP A 88 -10.09 3.75 -18.79
CA TRP A 88 -11.11 3.24 -19.71
C TRP A 88 -12.46 3.95 -19.52
N GLN A 89 -12.89 4.14 -18.27
CA GLN A 89 -14.11 4.88 -17.92
C GLN A 89 -14.08 6.35 -18.37
N LEU A 90 -12.93 7.02 -18.21
CA LEU A 90 -12.76 8.41 -18.65
C LEU A 90 -12.73 8.56 -20.18
N LYS A 91 -12.21 7.56 -20.90
CA LYS A 91 -12.05 7.63 -22.36
C LYS A 91 -13.30 7.18 -23.12
N TRP A 92 -14.17 6.38 -22.50
CA TRP A 92 -15.40 5.87 -23.10
C TRP A 92 -16.56 5.92 -22.09
N PRO A 93 -17.12 7.10 -21.82
CA PRO A 93 -18.33 7.19 -21.01
C PRO A 93 -19.49 6.58 -21.82
N THR A 94 -20.09 5.51 -21.30
CA THR A 94 -21.39 5.00 -21.78
C THR A 94 -22.51 5.98 -21.48
#